data_AF-A0A7Z9L8P5-F1
#
_entry.id   AF-A0A7Z9L8P5-F1
#
_cell.length_a   1.000
_cell.length_b   1.000
_cell.length_c   1.000
_cell.angle_alpha   90.00
_cell.angle_beta   90.00
_cell.angle_gamma   90.00
#
_symmetry.space_group_name_H-M   'P 1'
#
loop_
_entity.id
_entity.type
_entity.pdbx_description
1 polymer ?
#
loop_
_entity_poly.entity_id
_entity_poly.type
_entity_poly.pdbx_seq_one_letter_code
_entity_poly.pdbx_strand_id
1 'polypeptide(L)'
;MLIFNRKDLLTAIESNPFPKAVSDPKTLHFFFLAEPASDPDMEALDNAKTSTEKYKLTDRVFYLHAPDGIARSKVAANAEKHLGVVTTARNYRTVDKVLSMVAAT
;
A
#
# COMPACT_ATOMS: atom_id res chain seq x y z
N MET A 1 -0.06 -16.49 0.28
CA MET A 1 0.48 -15.84 -0.94
C MET A 1 -0.70 -15.28 -1.72
N LEU A 2 -0.71 -13.98 -2.00
CA LEU A 2 -1.75 -13.34 -2.81
C LEU A 2 -1.34 -13.35 -4.28
N ILE A 3 -2.29 -13.65 -5.18
CA ILE A 3 -2.08 -13.69 -6.63
C ILE A 3 -2.93 -12.57 -7.24
N PHE A 4 -2.29 -11.70 -8.02
CA PHE A 4 -2.94 -10.57 -8.69
C PHE A 4 -2.73 -10.69 -10.20
N ASN A 5 -3.76 -10.38 -10.97
CA ASN A 5 -3.65 -10.31 -12.43
C ASN A 5 -3.26 -8.88 -12.88
N ARG A 6 -3.00 -8.70 -14.17
CA ARG A 6 -2.63 -7.40 -14.76
C ARG A 6 -3.64 -6.29 -14.47
N LYS A 7 -4.94 -6.59 -14.54
CA LYS A 7 -6.02 -5.61 -14.30
C LYS A 7 -6.00 -5.13 -12.86
N ASP A 8 -5.80 -6.03 -11.91
CA ASP A 8 -5.74 -5.68 -10.47
C ASP A 8 -4.59 -4.69 -10.20
N LEU A 9 -3.42 -4.92 -10.81
CA LEU A 9 -2.26 -4.03 -10.67
C LEU A 9 -2.50 -2.65 -11.32
N LEU A 10 -3.10 -2.62 -12.51
CA LEU A 10 -3.47 -1.36 -13.18
C LEU A 10 -4.44 -0.55 -12.32
N THR A 11 -5.53 -1.17 -11.87
CA THR A 11 -6.53 -0.51 -11.02
C THR A 11 -5.90 0.01 -9.73
N ALA A 12 -4.98 -0.74 -9.11
CA ALA A 12 -4.28 -0.28 -7.92
C ALA A 12 -3.41 0.96 -8.19
N ILE A 13 -2.69 1.01 -9.31
CA ILE A 13 -1.88 2.18 -9.70
C ILE A 13 -2.77 3.38 -10.00
N GLU A 14 -3.84 3.20 -10.79
CA GLU A 14 -4.78 4.26 -11.16
C GLU A 14 -5.52 4.84 -9.94
N SER A 15 -5.77 4.02 -8.93
CA SER A 15 -6.44 4.42 -7.68
C SER A 15 -5.49 5.03 -6.65
N ASN A 16 -4.21 5.21 -6.96
CA ASN A 16 -3.23 5.79 -6.03
C ASN A 16 -3.61 7.23 -5.64
N PRO A 17 -3.86 7.52 -4.35
CA PRO A 17 -4.24 8.85 -3.88
C PRO A 17 -3.04 9.81 -3.72
N PHE A 18 -1.82 9.34 -3.96
CA PHE A 18 -0.58 10.09 -3.74
C PHE A 18 0.20 10.31 -5.05
N PRO A 19 -0.29 11.18 -5.96
CA PRO A 19 0.36 11.41 -7.26
C PRO A 19 1.78 11.97 -7.12
N LYS A 20 2.03 12.80 -6.10
CA LYS A 20 3.37 13.34 -5.82
C LYS A 20 4.38 12.27 -5.36
N ALA A 21 3.90 11.15 -4.81
CA ALA A 21 4.79 10.08 -4.35
C ALA A 21 5.30 9.20 -5.51
N VAL A 22 4.66 9.27 -6.69
CA VAL A 22 5.07 8.53 -7.89
C VAL A 22 6.47 8.95 -8.36
N SER A 23 6.89 10.20 -8.14
CA SER A 23 8.23 10.67 -8.50
C SER A 23 9.34 10.11 -7.60
N ASP A 24 9.00 9.64 -6.39
CA ASP A 24 9.93 8.88 -5.53
C ASP A 24 9.29 7.54 -5.13
N PRO A 25 9.22 6.57 -6.06
CA PRO A 25 8.36 5.39 -5.95
C PRO A 25 8.78 4.41 -4.83
N LYS A 26 9.91 4.63 -4.17
CA LYS A 26 10.34 3.86 -2.99
C LYS A 26 9.62 4.30 -1.71
N THR A 27 8.99 5.47 -1.71
CA THR A 27 8.28 6.03 -0.55
C THR A 27 6.80 5.62 -0.54
N LEU A 28 6.26 5.27 -1.72
CA LEU A 28 4.89 4.80 -1.89
C LEU A 28 4.80 3.28 -1.82
N HIS A 29 3.90 2.78 -0.99
CA HIS A 29 3.69 1.37 -0.72
C HIS A 29 2.22 0.99 -0.86
N PHE A 30 2.02 -0.21 -1.41
CA PHE A 30 0.74 -0.86 -1.64
C PHE A 30 0.71 -2.06 -0.72
N PHE A 31 -0.18 -2.03 0.26
CA PHE A 31 -0.52 -3.19 1.06
C PHE A 31 -1.76 -3.78 0.41
N PHE A 32 -1.59 -4.83 -0.37
CA PHE A 32 -2.72 -5.53 -0.97
C PHE A 32 -3.38 -6.41 0.06
N LEU A 33 -4.69 -6.25 0.24
CA LEU A 33 -5.47 -6.96 1.23
C LEU A 33 -5.95 -8.31 0.66
N ALA A 34 -5.94 -9.35 1.49
CA ALA A 34 -6.54 -10.64 1.12
C ALA A 34 -8.07 -10.53 0.93
N GLU A 35 -8.70 -9.69 1.73
CA GLU A 35 -10.14 -9.38 1.75
C GLU A 35 -10.36 -7.96 2.29
N PRO A 36 -11.52 -7.32 2.07
CA PRO A 36 -11.79 -6.01 2.64
C PRO A 36 -11.68 -6.02 4.18
N ALA A 37 -10.99 -5.03 4.74
CA ALA A 37 -10.92 -4.87 6.19
C ALA A 37 -12.31 -4.51 6.75
N SER A 38 -12.90 -5.38 7.56
CA SER A 38 -14.27 -5.21 8.05
C SER A 38 -14.39 -4.21 9.20
N ASP A 39 -13.38 -4.16 10.08
CA ASP A 39 -13.35 -3.29 11.25
C ASP A 39 -11.91 -2.83 11.55
N PRO A 40 -11.31 -1.99 10.68
CA PRO A 40 -9.95 -1.52 10.86
C PRO A 40 -9.85 -0.50 12.01
N ASP A 41 -8.83 -0.64 12.84
CA ASP A 41 -8.49 0.30 13.91
C ASP A 41 -7.74 1.51 13.33
N MET A 42 -8.51 2.43 12.73
CA MET A 42 -7.99 3.64 12.08
C MET A 42 -7.38 4.62 13.09
N GLU A 43 -7.89 4.64 14.33
CA GLU A 43 -7.36 5.50 15.38
C GLU A 43 -5.94 5.09 15.78
N ALA A 44 -5.69 3.79 15.95
CA ALA A 44 -4.34 3.30 16.22
C ALA A 44 -3.37 3.56 15.05
N LEU A 45 -3.83 3.44 13.80
CA LEU A 45 -3.03 3.79 12.63
C LEU A 45 -2.68 5.28 12.61
N ASP A 46 -3.63 6.16 12.95
CA ASP A 46 -3.37 7.60 13.05
C ASP A 46 -2.42 7.94 14.20
N ASN A 47 -2.56 7.31 15.36
CA ASN A 47 -1.66 7.49 16.50
C ASN A 47 -0.23 7.00 16.21
N ALA A 48 -0.06 6.02 15.33
CA ALA A 48 1.24 5.50 14.90
C ALA A 48 1.89 6.36 13.79
N LYS A 49 1.11 7.16 13.08
CA LYS A 49 1.53 7.94 11.90
C LYS A 49 2.39 9.13 12.28
N THR A 50 3.48 9.34 11.55
CA THR A 50 4.27 10.57 11.69
C THR A 50 3.61 11.75 10.96
N SER A 51 4.10 12.97 11.16
CA SER A 51 3.62 14.14 10.43
C SER A 51 3.94 14.13 8.93
N THR A 52 4.93 13.33 8.52
CA THR A 52 5.36 13.17 7.11
C THR A 52 4.59 12.07 6.38
N GLU A 53 4.01 11.14 7.12
CA GLU A 53 3.28 9.99 6.58
C GLU A 53 1.84 10.34 6.20
N LYS A 54 1.36 9.69 5.14
CA LYS A 54 -0.04 9.70 4.73
C LYS A 54 -0.45 8.31 4.33
N TYR A 55 -1.67 7.91 4.65
CA TYR A 55 -2.21 6.64 4.21
C TYR A 55 -3.66 6.78 3.74
N LYS A 56 -4.12 5.79 2.99
CA LYS A 56 -5.52 5.66 2.58
C LYS A 56 -5.89 4.18 2.50
N LEU A 57 -6.96 3.81 3.19
CA LEU A 57 -7.56 2.50 3.05
C LEU A 57 -8.64 2.50 1.95
N THR A 58 -8.68 1.41 1.20
CA THR A 58 -9.74 1.04 0.24
C THR A 58 -10.08 -0.44 0.46
N ASP A 59 -11.10 -0.95 -0.22
CA ASP A 59 -11.52 -2.35 -0.10
C ASP A 59 -10.46 -3.38 -0.51
N ARG A 60 -9.44 -2.95 -1.28
CA ARG A 60 -8.44 -3.85 -1.87
C ARG A 60 -7.00 -3.49 -1.51
N VAL A 61 -6.73 -2.21 -1.29
CA VAL A 61 -5.37 -1.70 -1.09
C VAL A 61 -5.37 -0.69 0.04
N PHE A 62 -4.45 -0.88 0.98
CA PHE A 62 -4.02 0.17 1.90
C PHE A 62 -2.76 0.83 1.34
N TYR A 63 -2.89 2.10 0.95
CA TYR A 63 -1.80 2.90 0.41
C TYR A 63 -1.08 3.59 1.56
N LEU A 64 0.25 3.53 1.57
CA LEU A 64 1.08 4.25 2.52
C LEU A 64 2.18 5.02 1.78
N HIS A 65 2.20 6.33 2.00
CA HIS A 65 3.30 7.21 1.64
C HIS A 65 4.16 7.46 2.88
N ALA A 66 5.39 6.95 2.86
CA ALA A 66 6.37 7.04 3.95
C ALA A 66 7.69 7.67 3.46
N PRO A 67 7.78 9.02 3.43
CA PRO A 67 8.96 9.75 2.95
C PRO A 67 10.26 9.40 3.70
N ASP A 68 10.17 9.16 5.01
CA ASP A 68 11.32 8.89 5.87
C ASP A 68 11.78 7.41 5.84
N GLY A 69 11.11 6.60 5.00
CA GLY A 69 11.43 5.20 4.75
C GLY A 69 10.54 4.21 5.50
N ILE A 70 10.09 3.18 4.79
CA ILE A 70 9.13 2.17 5.29
C ILE A 70 9.61 1.42 6.52
N ALA A 71 10.92 1.18 6.64
CA ALA A 71 11.50 0.45 7.78
C ALA A 71 11.36 1.20 9.12
N ARG A 72 11.14 2.52 9.09
CA ARG A 72 10.93 3.35 10.28
C ARG A 72 9.45 3.61 10.57
N SER A 73 8.58 3.20 9.64
CA SER A 73 7.14 3.46 9.72
C SER A 73 6.48 2.54 10.73
N LYS A 74 5.96 3.12 11.82
CA LYS A 74 5.13 2.36 12.77
C LYS A 74 3.77 2.00 12.16
N VAL A 75 3.27 2.81 11.21
CA VAL A 75 2.08 2.47 10.42
C VAL A 75 2.31 1.20 9.63
N ALA A 76 3.43 1.11 8.89
CA ALA A 76 3.76 -0.08 8.12
C ALA A 76 3.94 -1.32 9.00
N ALA A 77 4.66 -1.17 10.13
CA ALA A 77 4.94 -2.28 11.05
C ALA A 77 3.68 -2.88 11.68
N ASN A 78 2.62 -2.07 11.85
CA ASN A 78 1.38 -2.51 12.49
C ASN A 78 0.19 -2.58 11.52
N ALA A 79 0.39 -2.37 10.22
CA ALA A 79 -0.68 -2.29 9.24
C ALA A 79 -1.57 -3.55 9.26
N GLU A 80 -0.99 -4.73 9.11
CA GLU A 80 -1.74 -6.01 9.11
C GLU A 80 -2.53 -6.21 10.42
N LYS A 81 -1.91 -5.87 11.56
CA LYS A 81 -2.55 -5.97 12.88
C LYS A 81 -3.78 -5.07 12.99
N HIS A 82 -3.65 -3.79 12.64
CA HIS A 82 -4.74 -2.81 12.81
C HIS A 82 -5.77 -2.88 11.68
N LEU A 83 -5.41 -3.37 10.50
CA LEU A 83 -6.37 -3.66 9.44
C LEU A 83 -7.15 -4.95 9.71
N GLY A 84 -6.65 -5.84 10.57
CA GLY A 84 -7.31 -7.10 10.92
C GLY A 84 -7.35 -8.11 9.77
N VAL A 85 -6.57 -7.90 8.71
CA VAL A 85 -6.55 -8.73 7.50
C VAL A 85 -5.13 -8.92 7.00
N VAL A 86 -4.85 -10.12 6.49
CA VAL A 86 -3.55 -10.45 5.88
C VAL A 86 -3.27 -9.51 4.70
N THR A 87 -2.05 -8.96 4.68
CA THR A 87 -1.60 -8.03 3.64
C THR A 87 -0.34 -8.52 2.94
N THR A 88 -0.14 -8.06 1.70
CA THR A 88 1.15 -8.16 1.01
C THR A 88 1.64 -6.76 0.64
N ALA A 89 2.68 -6.29 1.31
CA ALA A 89 3.27 -4.98 1.05
C ALA A 89 4.27 -5.01 -0.11
N ARG A 90 4.15 -4.09 -1.05
CA ARG A 90 5.13 -3.82 -2.14
C ARG A 90 5.26 -2.32 -2.34
N ASN A 91 6.47 -1.85 -2.64
CA ASN A 91 6.64 -0.46 -3.05
C ASN A 91 6.17 -0.26 -4.51
N TYR A 92 5.92 0.99 -4.90
CA TYR A 92 5.45 1.35 -6.24
C TYR A 92 6.40 0.83 -7.32
N ARG A 93 7.72 0.93 -7.11
CA ARG A 93 8.73 0.45 -8.08
C ARG A 93 8.53 -1.03 -8.41
N THR A 94 8.26 -1.87 -7.42
CA THR A 94 8.00 -3.30 -7.65
C THR A 94 6.68 -3.52 -8.36
N VAL A 95 5.61 -2.81 -7.96
CA VAL A 95 4.29 -2.93 -8.59
C VAL A 95 4.36 -2.57 -10.08
N ASP A 96 4.99 -1.44 -10.40
CA ASP A 96 5.21 -0.96 -11.77
C ASP A 96 6.06 -1.95 -12.60
N LYS A 97 7.13 -2.49 -12.00
CA LYS A 97 7.97 -3.48 -12.68
C LYS A 97 7.20 -4.77 -12.99
N VAL A 98 6.43 -5.29 -12.03
CA VAL A 98 5.61 -6.49 -12.23
C VAL A 98 4.57 -6.24 -13.32
N LEU A 99 3.90 -5.08 -13.30
CA LEU A 99 2.95 -4.69 -14.34
C LEU A 99 3.61 -4.69 -15.74
N SER A 100 4.81 -4.13 -15.87
CA SER A 100 5.55 -4.12 -17.15
C SER A 100 5.85 -5.52 -17.67
N MET A 101 6.14 -6.48 -16.77
CA MET A 101 6.47 -7.86 -17.14
C MET A 101 5.22 -8.63 -17.60
N VAL A 102 4.08 -8.44 -16.94
CA VAL A 102 2.81 -9.08 -17.34
C VAL A 102 2.13 -8.40 -18.53
N ALA A 103 2.57 -7.20 -18.91
CA ALA A 103 2.11 -6.50 -20.12
C ALA A 103 2.90 -6.89 -21.39
N ALA A 104 4.10 -7.44 -21.23
CA ALA A 104 4.98 -7.87 -22.31
C ALA A 104 4.72 -9.32 -22.78
N THR A 105 3.60 -9.90 -22.38
CA THR A 105 3.12 -11.24 -22.77
C THR A 105 1.80 -11.10 -23.51
#